data_AF-T1APG9-F1
#
_entry.id   AF-T1APG9-F1
#
_cell.length_a   1.000
_cell.length_b   1.000
_cell.length_c   1.000
_cell.angle_alpha   90.00
_cell.angle_beta   90.00
_cell.angle_gamma   90.00
#
_symmetry.space_group_name_H-M   'P 1'
#
loop_
_entity.id
_entity.type
_entity.pdbx_description
1 polymer ?
#
loop_
_entity_poly.entity_id
_entity_poly.type
_entity_poly.pdbx_seq_one_letter_code
_entity_poly.pdbx_strand_id
1 'polypeptide(L)'
;DRTTLKDFLAKIEKQYGKARRTWVMDRGVPTEAVLAEMRAAETPVHYLVGAPRGRLTQLEQSFLTRPWSQVREQVQVKLVERDGEVYVLARSHSRRDKERAMRRRRLKQLIKRLKDIRNQKRLTRTKLLMKLGAAQHAAGNAYSILDIHVPKAGQRITAKTFTFTINRQKLR
;
A
#
# COMPACT_ATOMS: atom_id res chain seq x y z
N ASP A 1 4.90 16.42 3.74
CA ASP A 1 5.38 17.78 3.98
C ASP A 1 6.78 17.89 3.37
N ARG A 2 6.89 18.42 2.14
CA ARG A 2 8.13 18.35 1.32
C ARG A 2 8.99 19.60 1.45
N THR A 3 8.40 20.70 1.90
CA THR A 3 9.01 22.03 1.99
C THR A 3 9.72 22.28 3.32
N THR A 4 9.38 21.52 4.36
CA THR A 4 9.84 21.78 5.74
C THR A 4 11.01 20.91 6.19
N LEU A 5 11.42 19.92 5.38
CA LEU A 5 12.46 18.97 5.78
C LEU A 5 13.80 19.67 6.02
N LYS A 6 14.20 20.61 5.16
CA LYS A 6 15.47 21.33 5.27
C LYS A 6 15.58 22.13 6.57
N ASP A 7 14.54 22.90 6.88
CA ASP A 7 14.47 23.69 8.12
C ASP A 7 14.45 22.79 9.35
N PHE A 8 13.79 21.64 9.25
CA PHE A 8 13.75 20.66 10.33
C PHE A 8 15.13 20.04 10.59
N LEU A 9 15.85 19.64 9.54
CA LEU A 9 17.22 19.14 9.66
C LEU A 9 18.12 20.19 10.32
N ALA A 10 18.08 21.43 9.85
CA ALA A 10 18.87 22.54 10.40
C ALA A 10 18.54 22.82 11.89
N LYS A 11 17.26 22.77 12.26
CA LYS A 11 16.82 22.95 13.65
C LYS A 11 17.36 21.84 14.57
N ILE A 12 17.31 20.60 14.11
CA ILE A 12 17.77 19.43 14.86
C ILE A 12 19.31 19.41 14.96
N GLU A 13 20.02 19.89 13.95
CA GLU A 13 21.47 20.11 14.03
C GLU A 13 21.83 21.22 15.01
N LYS A 14 21.12 22.35 14.99
CA LYS A 14 21.34 23.44 15.94
C LYS A 14 21.12 23.01 17.39
N GLN A 15 20.09 22.20 17.63
CA GLN A 15 19.71 21.80 18.98
C GLN A 15 20.58 20.65 19.55
N TYR A 16 21.03 19.74 18.70
CA TYR A 16 21.66 18.50 19.15
C TYR A 16 23.04 18.22 18.51
N GLY A 17 23.58 19.15 17.71
CA GLY A 17 24.86 19.01 17.00
C GLY A 17 24.82 18.11 15.75
N LYS A 18 25.95 18.04 15.03
CA LYS A 18 26.15 17.35 13.73
C LYS A 18 26.49 15.85 13.84
N ALA A 19 26.09 15.16 14.91
CA ALA A 19 26.50 13.77 15.15
C ALA A 19 26.06 12.82 14.00
N ARG A 20 26.80 11.72 13.79
CA ARG A 20 26.58 10.65 12.78
C ARG A 20 25.16 10.06 12.86
N ARG A 21 24.19 10.73 12.23
CA ARG A 21 22.78 10.36 12.25
C ARG A 21 22.41 9.62 10.98
N THR A 22 21.55 8.63 11.15
CA THR A 22 20.82 8.01 10.04
C THR A 22 19.37 8.46 10.11
N TRP A 23 18.93 9.23 9.12
CA TRP A 23 17.56 9.73 9.03
C TRP A 23 16.65 8.70 8.40
N VAL A 24 15.62 8.26 9.11
CA VAL A 24 14.61 7.36 8.56
C VAL A 24 13.40 8.19 8.14
N MET A 25 13.06 8.16 6.86
CA MET A 25 12.03 9.02 6.29
C MET A 25 11.02 8.22 5.46
N ASP A 26 9.75 8.63 5.55
CA ASP A 26 8.70 8.06 4.72
C ASP A 26 8.86 8.46 3.24
N ARG A 27 8.39 7.57 2.38
CA ARG A 27 8.35 7.82 0.94
C ARG A 27 7.57 9.09 0.61
N GLY A 28 8.19 9.99 -0.15
CA GLY A 28 7.58 11.23 -0.59
C GLY A 28 7.70 12.38 0.42
N VAL A 29 8.35 12.15 1.56
CA VAL A 29 8.81 13.23 2.45
C VAL A 29 9.98 13.97 1.81
N PRO A 30 11.13 13.34 1.50
CA PRO A 30 12.20 14.03 0.80
C PRO A 30 11.95 14.11 -0.71
N THR A 31 12.41 15.19 -1.33
CA THR A 31 12.61 15.30 -2.77
C THR A 31 14.02 14.83 -3.14
N GLU A 32 14.25 14.49 -4.41
CA GLU A 32 15.60 14.13 -4.87
C GLU A 32 16.60 15.28 -4.67
N ALA A 33 16.15 16.54 -4.84
CA ALA A 33 16.97 17.72 -4.56
C ALA A 33 17.43 17.77 -3.09
N VAL A 34 16.53 17.50 -2.13
CA VAL A 34 16.90 17.46 -0.70
C VAL A 34 17.83 16.29 -0.40
N LEU A 35 17.62 15.12 -1.00
CA LEU A 35 18.56 13.99 -0.84
C LEU A 35 19.94 14.32 -1.43
N ALA A 36 20.01 15.03 -2.55
CA ALA A 36 21.26 15.49 -3.13
C ALA A 36 22.01 16.46 -2.21
N GLU A 37 21.30 17.43 -1.61
CA GLU A 37 21.88 18.32 -0.60
C GLU A 37 22.40 17.54 0.61
N MET A 38 21.64 16.56 1.11
CA MET A 38 22.05 15.71 2.23
C MET A 38 23.31 14.90 1.93
N ARG A 39 23.47 14.42 0.69
CA ARG A 39 24.67 13.71 0.22
C ARG A 39 25.88 14.64 0.07
N ALA A 40 25.66 15.87 -0.38
CA ALA A 40 26.71 16.85 -0.63
C ALA A 40 27.13 17.66 0.61
N ALA A 41 26.46 17.47 1.75
CA ALA A 41 26.79 18.16 3.00
C ALA A 41 28.21 17.84 3.48
N GLU A 42 28.88 18.84 4.07
CA GLU A 42 30.24 18.77 4.61
C GLU A 42 30.43 17.58 5.58
N THR A 43 29.40 17.27 6.37
CA THR A 43 29.30 16.02 7.11
C THR A 43 28.24 15.15 6.43
N PRO A 44 28.60 13.99 5.85
CA PRO A 44 27.65 13.15 5.13
C PRO A 44 26.44 12.78 6.00
N VAL A 45 25.25 13.11 5.52
CA VAL A 45 24.01 12.76 6.21
C VAL A 45 23.51 11.42 5.70
N HIS A 46 23.54 10.39 6.55
CA HIS A 46 23.02 9.08 6.18
C HIS A 46 21.48 9.06 6.27
N TYR A 47 20.83 8.30 5.39
CA TYR A 47 19.38 8.16 5.39
C TYR A 47 18.89 6.79 4.94
N LEU A 48 17.69 6.46 5.38
CA LEU A 48 16.86 5.36 4.89
C LEU A 48 15.51 5.95 4.50
N VAL A 49 15.24 5.99 3.20
CA VAL A 49 13.98 6.53 2.66
C VAL A 49 13.22 5.47 1.91
N GLY A 50 11.89 5.47 2.05
CA GLY A 50 11.03 4.68 1.17
C GLY A 50 11.17 5.13 -0.30
N ALA A 51 11.65 4.24 -1.17
CA ALA A 51 11.83 4.55 -2.58
C ALA A 51 10.50 4.93 -3.28
N PRO A 52 10.51 5.88 -4.25
CA PRO A 52 9.33 6.20 -5.06
C PRO A 52 8.74 4.96 -5.74
N ARG A 53 7.41 4.93 -5.92
CA ARG A 53 6.71 3.72 -6.44
C ARG A 53 7.24 3.26 -7.81
N GLY A 54 7.55 4.19 -8.70
CA GLY A 54 8.05 3.88 -10.04
C GLY A 54 9.48 3.30 -10.07
N ARG A 55 10.25 3.48 -9.00
CA ARG A 55 11.64 3.01 -8.93
C ARG A 55 11.74 1.49 -8.79
N LEU A 56 10.72 0.83 -8.23
CA LEU A 56 10.68 -0.63 -8.16
C LEU A 56 10.70 -1.27 -9.55
N THR A 57 9.91 -0.74 -10.50
CA THR A 57 9.85 -1.27 -11.88
C THR A 57 11.20 -1.18 -12.59
N GLN A 58 12.00 -0.15 -12.30
CA GLN A 58 13.33 0.04 -12.89
C GLN A 58 14.39 -0.91 -12.31
N LEU A 59 14.16 -1.46 -11.11
CA LEU A 59 15.09 -2.29 -10.36
C LEU A 59 14.65 -3.75 -10.26
N GLU A 60 13.45 -4.07 -10.73
CA GLU A 60 12.84 -5.40 -10.58
C GLU A 60 13.75 -6.50 -11.11
N GLN A 61 14.27 -6.33 -12.33
CA GLN A 61 15.21 -7.28 -12.96
C GLN A 61 16.50 -7.42 -12.15
N SER A 62 17.06 -6.31 -11.65
CA SER A 62 18.26 -6.32 -10.80
C SER A 62 18.02 -7.07 -9.48
N PHE A 63 16.81 -7.01 -8.92
CA PHE A 63 16.48 -7.76 -7.72
C PHE A 63 16.23 -9.24 -7.98
N LEU A 64 15.76 -9.65 -9.16
CA LEU A 64 15.48 -11.06 -9.44
C LEU A 64 16.73 -11.94 -9.32
N THR A 65 17.87 -11.44 -9.78
CA THR A 65 19.16 -12.17 -9.78
C THR A 65 19.85 -12.20 -8.41
N ARG A 66 19.40 -11.39 -7.43
CA ARG A 66 20.02 -11.31 -6.10
C ARG A 66 19.44 -12.36 -5.15
N PRO A 67 20.26 -12.98 -4.28
CA PRO A 67 19.75 -13.90 -3.26
C PRO A 67 19.01 -13.14 -2.16
N TRP A 68 18.09 -13.84 -1.49
CA TRP A 68 17.51 -13.34 -0.24
C TRP A 68 18.50 -13.53 0.91
N SER A 69 18.71 -12.48 1.70
CA SER A 69 19.49 -12.53 2.93
C SER A 69 18.57 -12.38 4.13
N GLN A 70 18.71 -13.26 5.12
CA GLN A 70 17.97 -13.17 6.38
C GLN A 70 18.65 -12.14 7.28
N VAL A 71 17.92 -11.11 7.72
CA VAL A 71 18.49 -10.04 8.58
C VAL A 71 17.88 -10.04 9.99
N ARG A 72 16.67 -10.58 10.14
CA ARG A 72 16.00 -10.88 11.42
C ARG A 72 15.08 -12.06 11.20
N GLU A 73 14.64 -12.77 12.24
CA GLU A 73 13.79 -13.97 12.15
C GLU A 73 12.64 -13.88 11.11
N GLN A 74 11.93 -12.75 11.05
CA GLN A 74 10.78 -12.55 10.14
C GLN A 74 11.04 -11.60 8.97
N VAL A 75 12.29 -11.21 8.73
CA VAL A 75 12.66 -10.20 7.74
C VAL A 75 13.81 -10.71 6.86
N GLN A 76 13.53 -10.74 5.56
CA GLN A 76 14.48 -11.03 4.50
C GLN A 76 14.64 -9.81 3.59
N VAL A 77 15.83 -9.61 3.05
CA VAL A 77 16.12 -8.52 2.13
C VAL A 77 16.86 -9.00 0.89
N LYS A 78 16.68 -8.28 -0.22
CA LYS A 78 17.62 -8.27 -1.34
C LYS A 78 18.26 -6.89 -1.42
N LEU A 79 19.54 -6.86 -1.78
CA LEU A 79 20.33 -5.64 -1.90
C LEU A 79 20.77 -5.45 -3.35
N VAL A 80 20.60 -4.24 -3.87
CA VAL A 80 21.09 -3.83 -5.18
C VAL A 80 21.76 -2.47 -5.01
N GLU A 81 23.03 -2.38 -5.36
CA GLU A 81 23.75 -1.11 -5.44
C GLU A 81 23.51 -0.47 -6.81
N ARG A 82 23.10 0.80 -6.83
CA ARG A 82 22.88 1.57 -8.04
C ARG A 82 22.93 3.07 -7.73
N ASP A 83 23.48 3.87 -8.64
CA ASP A 83 23.49 5.33 -8.53
C ASP A 83 24.13 5.85 -7.22
N GLY A 84 25.11 5.12 -6.68
CA GLY A 84 25.77 5.44 -5.41
C GLY A 84 24.93 5.14 -4.16
N GLU A 85 23.78 4.47 -4.31
CA GLU A 85 22.89 4.08 -3.22
C GLU A 85 22.70 2.56 -3.14
N VAL A 86 22.29 2.08 -1.97
CA VAL A 86 21.89 0.68 -1.76
C VAL A 86 20.37 0.61 -1.69
N TYR A 87 19.76 -0.03 -2.68
CA TYR A 87 18.33 -0.31 -2.70
C TYR A 87 18.03 -1.61 -1.97
N VAL A 88 17.09 -1.52 -1.01
CA VAL A 88 16.70 -2.65 -0.16
C VAL A 88 15.29 -3.09 -0.49
N LEU A 89 15.14 -4.26 -1.11
CA LEU A 89 13.84 -4.92 -1.27
C LEU A 89 13.56 -5.79 -0.04
N ALA A 90 12.68 -5.33 0.84
CA ALA A 90 12.35 -6.02 2.07
C ALA A 90 11.10 -6.90 1.95
N ARG A 91 11.19 -8.12 2.49
CA ARG A 91 10.09 -9.05 2.69
C ARG A 91 9.94 -9.34 4.18
N SER A 92 8.81 -8.95 4.75
CA SER A 92 8.48 -9.18 6.17
C SER A 92 7.25 -10.06 6.31
N HIS A 93 7.35 -11.12 7.12
CA HIS A 93 6.24 -12.02 7.41
C HIS A 93 5.14 -11.32 8.22
N SER A 94 5.50 -10.64 9.32
CA SER A 94 4.57 -9.86 10.12
C SER A 94 3.83 -8.79 9.31
N ARG A 95 4.53 -8.08 8.41
CA ARG A 95 3.91 -7.10 7.51
C ARG A 95 2.93 -7.74 6.54
N ARG A 96 3.29 -8.88 5.96
CA ARG A 96 2.43 -9.67 5.07
C ARG A 96 1.17 -10.13 5.79
N ASP A 97 1.28 -10.60 7.02
CA ASP A 97 0.14 -11.09 7.79
C ASP A 97 -0.79 -9.95 8.23
N LYS A 98 -0.23 -8.80 8.60
CA LYS A 98 -1.01 -7.56 8.82
C LYS A 98 -1.80 -7.16 7.56
N GLU A 99 -1.16 -7.14 6.40
CA GLU A 99 -1.84 -6.83 5.12
C GLU A 99 -2.93 -7.85 4.79
N ARG A 100 -2.68 -9.15 4.96
CA ARG A 100 -3.68 -10.21 4.79
C ARG A 100 -4.86 -10.03 5.74
N ALA A 101 -4.62 -9.70 7.01
CA ALA A 101 -5.68 -9.47 7.99
C ALA A 101 -6.54 -8.25 7.61
N MET A 102 -5.92 -7.16 7.16
CA MET A 102 -6.63 -5.97 6.67
C MET A 102 -7.47 -6.28 5.44
N ARG A 103 -6.94 -7.02 4.45
CA ARG A 103 -7.69 -7.45 3.25
C ARG A 103 -8.87 -8.35 3.63
N ARG A 104 -8.66 -9.32 4.52
CA ARG A 104 -9.73 -10.20 5.03
C ARG A 104 -10.82 -9.41 5.75
N ARG A 105 -10.45 -8.44 6.59
CA ARG A 105 -11.41 -7.55 7.27
C ARG A 105 -12.26 -6.77 6.26
N ARG A 106 -11.63 -6.16 5.24
CA ARG A 106 -12.34 -5.43 4.17
C ARG A 106 -13.29 -6.34 3.38
N LEU A 107 -12.85 -7.55 3.02
CA LEU A 107 -13.70 -8.51 2.32
C LEU A 107 -14.92 -8.91 3.16
N LYS A 108 -14.74 -9.20 4.45
CA LYS A 108 -15.85 -9.49 5.37
C LYS A 108 -16.84 -8.32 5.46
N GLN A 109 -16.34 -7.09 5.55
CA GLN A 109 -17.17 -5.88 5.56
C GLN A 109 -17.95 -5.70 4.26
N LEU A 110 -17.33 -5.93 3.11
CA LEU A 110 -18.00 -5.90 1.81
C LEU A 110 -19.12 -6.95 1.74
N ILE A 111 -18.85 -8.20 2.10
CA ILE A 111 -19.86 -9.27 2.09
C ILE A 111 -21.03 -8.90 3.01
N LYS A 112 -20.76 -8.40 4.22
CA LYS A 112 -21.81 -7.90 5.12
C LYS A 112 -22.63 -6.81 4.45
N ARG A 113 -21.99 -5.81 3.85
CA ARG A 113 -22.66 -4.71 3.17
C ARG A 113 -23.54 -5.19 2.01
N LEU A 114 -23.08 -6.14 1.20
CA LEU A 114 -23.87 -6.69 0.09
C LEU A 114 -25.10 -7.47 0.60
N LYS A 115 -24.97 -8.22 1.71
CA LYS A 115 -26.11 -8.84 2.39
C LYS A 115 -27.12 -7.79 2.88
N ASP A 116 -26.65 -6.72 3.51
CA ASP A 116 -27.51 -5.64 4.00
C ASP A 116 -28.24 -4.92 2.85
N ILE A 117 -27.57 -4.74 1.71
CA ILE A 117 -28.19 -4.18 0.49
C ILE A 117 -29.28 -5.11 -0.03
N ARG A 118 -28.99 -6.42 -0.11
CA ARG A 118 -29.91 -7.43 -0.63
C ARG A 118 -31.19 -7.57 0.20
N ASN A 119 -31.10 -7.37 1.51
CA ASN A 119 -32.22 -7.54 2.43
C ASN A 119 -33.15 -6.30 2.53
N GLN A 120 -32.90 -5.24 1.76
CA GLN A 120 -33.74 -4.03 1.78
C GLN A 120 -35.05 -4.24 0.99
N LYS A 121 -36.20 -4.16 1.68
CA LYS A 121 -37.54 -4.48 1.15
C LYS A 121 -38.05 -3.58 -0.01
N ARG A 122 -37.46 -2.39 -0.22
CA ARG A 122 -37.90 -1.41 -1.23
C ARG A 122 -36.73 -0.76 -1.96
N LEU A 123 -35.75 -1.57 -2.39
CA LEU A 123 -34.58 -1.08 -3.11
C LEU A 123 -34.89 -0.95 -4.61
N THR A 124 -34.70 0.24 -5.17
CA THR A 124 -34.76 0.45 -6.63
C THR A 124 -33.42 0.10 -7.27
N ARG A 125 -33.43 -0.22 -8.56
CA ARG A 125 -32.20 -0.53 -9.30
C ARG A 125 -31.18 0.61 -9.25
N THR A 126 -31.61 1.86 -9.41
CA THR A 126 -30.74 3.04 -9.31
C THR A 126 -30.07 3.13 -7.94
N LYS A 127 -30.85 2.97 -6.86
CA LYS A 127 -30.32 2.99 -5.49
C LYS A 127 -29.39 1.79 -5.22
N LEU A 128 -29.67 0.63 -5.82
CA LEU A 128 -28.76 -0.53 -5.77
C LEU A 128 -27.41 -0.19 -6.38
N LEU A 129 -27.38 0.34 -7.61
CA LEU A 129 -26.15 0.70 -8.31
C LEU A 129 -25.36 1.77 -7.54
N MET A 130 -26.02 2.79 -7.01
CA MET A 130 -25.38 3.80 -6.15
C MET A 130 -24.74 3.18 -4.90
N LYS A 131 -25.45 2.29 -4.19
CA LYS A 131 -24.92 1.60 -3.01
C LYS A 131 -23.78 0.64 -3.36
N LEU A 132 -23.82 0.01 -4.53
CA LEU A 132 -22.73 -0.83 -5.03
C LEU A 132 -21.47 -0.01 -5.34
N GLY A 133 -21.61 1.15 -5.99
CA GLY A 133 -20.48 2.07 -6.21
C GLY A 133 -19.83 2.52 -4.92
N ALA A 134 -20.63 2.89 -3.91
CA ALA A 134 -20.13 3.23 -2.58
C ALA A 134 -19.42 2.04 -1.89
N ALA A 135 -19.98 0.83 -2.01
CA ALA A 135 -19.38 -0.39 -1.48
C ALA A 135 -18.05 -0.74 -2.18
N GLN A 136 -17.97 -0.53 -3.50
CA GLN A 136 -16.75 -0.71 -4.30
C GLN A 136 -15.65 0.25 -3.86
N HIS A 137 -15.98 1.53 -3.71
CA HIS A 137 -15.04 2.54 -3.23
C HIS A 137 -14.48 2.18 -1.84
N ALA A 138 -15.35 1.82 -0.90
CA ALA A 138 -14.94 1.46 0.46
C ALA A 138 -14.10 0.16 0.52
N ALA A 139 -14.43 -0.83 -0.33
CA ALA A 139 -13.72 -2.11 -0.35
C ALA A 139 -12.37 -2.05 -1.10
N GLY A 140 -12.22 -1.11 -2.03
CA GLY A 140 -11.06 -1.01 -2.91
C GLY A 140 -10.81 -2.34 -3.64
N ASN A 141 -9.56 -2.80 -3.66
CA ASN A 141 -9.17 -4.05 -4.33
C ASN A 141 -9.88 -5.31 -3.78
N ALA A 142 -10.49 -5.27 -2.59
CA ALA A 142 -11.26 -6.41 -2.10
C ALA A 142 -12.55 -6.64 -2.92
N TYR A 143 -13.03 -5.62 -3.65
CA TYR A 143 -14.22 -5.73 -4.48
C TYR A 143 -14.04 -6.71 -5.65
N SER A 144 -12.86 -6.71 -6.29
CA SER A 144 -12.59 -7.59 -7.44
C SER A 144 -12.51 -9.07 -7.09
N ILE A 145 -12.36 -9.40 -5.81
CA ILE A 145 -12.36 -10.78 -5.28
C ILE A 145 -13.75 -11.40 -5.32
N LEU A 146 -14.82 -10.58 -5.37
CA LEU A 146 -16.18 -11.07 -5.48
C LEU A 146 -16.65 -11.06 -6.92
N ASP A 147 -17.24 -12.17 -7.35
CA ASP A 147 -18.05 -12.20 -8.57
C ASP A 147 -19.48 -11.80 -8.18
N ILE A 148 -19.88 -10.59 -8.56
CA ILE A 148 -21.15 -9.95 -8.18
C ILE A 148 -22.06 -9.93 -9.41
N HIS A 149 -23.18 -10.63 -9.33
CA HIS A 149 -24.23 -10.58 -10.33
C HIS A 149 -25.31 -9.59 -9.91
N VAL A 150 -25.59 -8.60 -10.76
CA VAL A 150 -26.58 -7.56 -10.51
C VAL A 150 -27.84 -7.85 -11.34
N PRO A 151 -29.06 -7.72 -10.78
CA PRO A 151 -30.30 -7.98 -11.50
C PRO A 151 -30.45 -7.08 -12.73
N LYS A 152 -31.05 -7.62 -13.81
CA LYS A 152 -31.38 -6.85 -15.02
C LYS A 152 -32.44 -5.78 -14.72
N ALA A 153 -32.64 -4.85 -15.65
CA ALA A 153 -33.74 -3.88 -15.55
C ALA A 153 -35.10 -4.61 -15.41
N GLY A 154 -35.98 -4.10 -14.55
CA GLY A 154 -37.29 -4.71 -14.27
C GLY A 154 -37.26 -5.95 -13.36
N GLN A 155 -36.10 -6.58 -13.13
CA GLN A 155 -36.02 -7.73 -12.21
C GLN A 155 -36.08 -7.29 -10.75
N ARG A 156 -36.88 -7.99 -9.96
CA ARG A 156 -36.91 -7.81 -8.49
C ARG A 156 -35.55 -8.17 -7.91
N ILE A 157 -35.08 -7.39 -6.93
CA ILE A 157 -33.84 -7.64 -6.21
C ILE A 157 -34.12 -8.70 -5.14
N THR A 158 -33.56 -9.90 -5.32
CA THR A 158 -33.76 -11.05 -4.43
C THR A 158 -32.46 -11.82 -4.25
N ALA A 159 -32.46 -12.83 -3.36
CA ALA A 159 -31.32 -13.74 -3.21
C ALA A 159 -30.96 -14.53 -4.48
N LYS A 160 -31.89 -14.66 -5.44
CA LYS A 160 -31.68 -15.36 -6.72
C LYS A 160 -31.13 -14.43 -7.81
N THR A 161 -31.52 -13.16 -7.79
CA THR A 161 -31.23 -12.19 -8.86
C THR A 161 -30.09 -11.22 -8.51
N PHE A 162 -29.76 -11.08 -7.23
CA PHE A 162 -28.59 -10.36 -6.75
C PHE A 162 -27.71 -11.32 -5.94
N THR A 163 -26.68 -11.85 -6.57
CA THR A 163 -25.77 -12.85 -6.00
C THR A 163 -24.34 -12.32 -5.94
N PHE A 164 -23.57 -12.83 -4.99
CA PHE A 164 -22.15 -12.51 -4.85
C PHE A 164 -21.43 -13.73 -4.27
N THR A 165 -20.36 -14.14 -4.92
CA THR A 165 -19.56 -15.30 -4.50
C THR A 165 -18.08 -14.93 -4.45
N ILE A 166 -17.33 -15.61 -3.58
CA ILE A 166 -15.88 -15.41 -3.50
C ILE A 166 -15.24 -16.13 -4.67
N ASN A 167 -14.55 -15.38 -5.52
CA ASN A 167 -13.71 -15.94 -6.56
C ASN A 167 -12.42 -16.47 -5.90
N ARG A 168 -12.35 -17.79 -5.73
CA ARG A 168 -11.20 -18.45 -5.08
C ARG A 168 -9.90 -18.31 -5.89
N GLN A 169 -9.96 -18.14 -7.21
CA GLN A 169 -8.78 -17.92 -8.04
C GLN A 169 -8.17 -16.53 -7.80
N LYS A 170 -9.01 -15.54 -7.49
CA LYS A 170 -8.58 -14.17 -7.13
C LYS A 170 -8.21 -14.02 -5.65
N LEU A 171 -8.53 -15.01 -4.81
CA LEU A 171 -8.22 -15.03 -3.39
C LEU A 171 -6.78 -15.54 -3.17
N ARG A 172 -5.80 -14.65 -3.32
CA ARG A 172 -4.36 -14.91 -3.06
C ARG A 172 -3.89 -14.37 -1.71
#